data_AF-A0A948JDC9-F1
#
_entry.id   AF-A0A948JDC9-F1
#
_cell.length_a   1.000
_cell.length_b   1.000
_cell.length_c   1.000
_cell.angle_alpha   90.00
_cell.angle_beta   90.00
_cell.angle_gamma   90.00
#
_symmetry.space_group_name_H-M   'P 1'
#
loop_
_entity.id
_entity.type
_entity.pdbx_description
1 polymer ?
#
loop_
_entity_poly.entity_id
_entity_poly.type
_entity_poly.pdbx_seq_one_letter_code
_entity_poly.pdbx_strand_id
1 'polypeptide(L)'
;RFDVDGSACRGCLGEHWTDGTLPEPVEDPAGVLTPVGCNQPTFTGGAFDLQEVSMEMVRTALGVLVPDLYPRGGGGLGVVDLEINGRRATPRWTVSDIPSHPRCGCAR
;
A
#
# COMPACT_ATOMS: atom_id res chain seq x y z
N ARG A 1 -4.91 -15.29 4.38
CA ARG A 1 -3.68 -15.81 3.73
C ARG A 1 -3.38 -14.85 2.60
N PHE A 2 -2.34 -14.03 2.73
CA PHE A 2 -1.87 -13.17 1.62
C PHE A 2 -1.42 -14.08 0.47
N ASP A 3 -1.57 -13.58 -0.76
CA ASP A 3 -1.57 -14.35 -2.01
C ASP A 3 -0.66 -15.58 -2.01
N VAL A 4 -1.21 -16.76 -2.28
CA VAL A 4 -0.44 -18.01 -2.38
C VAL A 4 0.30 -18.14 -3.70
N ASP A 5 -0.08 -17.34 -4.69
CA ASP A 5 0.46 -17.41 -6.05
C ASP A 5 1.46 -16.27 -6.33
N GLY A 6 1.58 -15.30 -5.41
CA GLY A 6 2.54 -14.21 -5.47
C GLY A 6 3.93 -14.65 -5.01
N SER A 7 4.98 -14.25 -5.75
CA SER A 7 6.37 -14.62 -5.45
C SER A 7 6.95 -13.95 -4.19
N ALA A 8 6.23 -13.04 -3.53
CA ALA A 8 6.71 -12.28 -2.38
C ALA A 8 5.72 -12.19 -1.21
N CYS A 9 6.25 -12.43 -0.01
CA CYS A 9 5.59 -12.35 1.30
C CYS A 9 5.61 -10.90 1.86
N ARG A 10 4.83 -10.60 2.91
CA ARG A 10 4.97 -9.34 3.68
C ARG A 10 6.39 -9.11 4.23
N GLY A 11 7.09 -10.18 4.62
CA GLY A 11 8.50 -10.11 5.01
C GLY A 11 9.43 -9.76 3.84
N CYS A 12 9.13 -10.16 2.61
CA CYS A 12 9.90 -9.91 1.40
C CYS A 12 9.84 -8.38 1.14
N LEU A 13 8.65 -7.76 1.31
CA LEU A 13 8.50 -6.29 1.38
C LEU A 13 9.31 -5.64 2.52
N GLY A 14 9.29 -6.20 3.74
CA GLY A 14 10.01 -5.63 4.88
C GLY A 14 11.54 -5.65 4.72
N GLU A 15 12.09 -6.72 4.15
CA GLU A 15 13.51 -6.78 3.82
C GLU A 15 13.87 -5.78 2.71
N HIS A 16 13.01 -5.62 1.70
CA HIS A 16 13.23 -4.62 0.65
C HIS A 16 13.22 -3.17 1.18
N TRP A 17 12.36 -2.84 2.14
CA TRP A 17 12.41 -1.56 2.86
C TRP A 17 13.69 -1.44 3.70
N THR A 18 14.09 -2.50 4.40
CA THR A 18 15.36 -2.51 5.14
C THR A 18 16.57 -2.22 4.25
N ASP A 19 16.55 -2.70 3.00
CA ASP A 19 17.59 -2.46 2.00
C ASP A 19 17.38 -1.17 1.17
N GLY A 20 16.29 -0.42 1.38
CA GLY A 20 15.98 0.80 0.64
C GLY A 20 15.72 0.57 -0.87
N THR A 21 15.27 -0.62 -1.25
CA THR A 21 15.11 -1.04 -2.66
C THR A 21 13.68 -0.91 -3.19
N LEU A 22 12.71 -0.70 -2.30
CA LEU A 22 11.33 -0.36 -2.63
C LEU A 22 10.93 0.94 -1.91
N PRO A 23 10.00 1.73 -2.46
CA PRO A 23 9.56 2.96 -1.83
C PRO A 23 8.90 2.65 -0.48
N GLU A 24 9.30 3.41 0.54
CA GLU A 24 8.69 3.39 1.86
C GLU A 24 7.56 4.43 1.94
N PRO A 25 6.51 4.18 2.73
CA PRO A 25 5.56 5.22 3.07
C PRO A 25 6.26 6.41 3.72
N VAL A 26 5.80 7.63 3.44
CA VAL A 26 6.32 8.82 4.10
C VAL A 26 6.05 8.71 5.60
N GLU A 27 7.11 8.78 6.40
CA GLU A 27 7.00 8.86 7.85
C GLU A 27 6.74 10.31 8.28
N ASP A 28 5.73 10.52 9.12
CA ASP A 28 5.57 11.79 9.84
C ASP A 28 6.45 11.73 11.11
N PRO A 29 7.54 12.51 11.21
CA PRO A 29 8.41 12.50 12.39
C PRO A 29 7.73 13.05 13.66
N ALA A 30 6.60 13.76 13.52
CA ALA A 30 5.76 14.16 14.65
C ALA A 30 4.75 13.07 15.07
N GLY A 31 4.80 11.91 14.40
CA GLY A 31 3.79 10.86 14.34
C GLY A 31 3.17 10.46 15.67
N VAL A 32 1.98 10.99 15.94
CA VAL A 32 1.10 10.43 16.95
C VAL A 32 0.44 9.20 16.34
N LEU A 33 0.81 8.00 16.79
CA LEU A 33 0.21 6.73 16.34
C LEU A 33 -1.31 6.68 16.58
N THR A 34 -1.82 7.52 17.48
CA THR A 34 -3.25 7.68 17.75
C THR A 34 -3.74 8.98 17.13
N PRO A 35 -4.67 8.95 16.17
CA PRO A 35 -5.27 10.18 15.68
C PRO A 35 -5.97 10.89 16.85
N VAL A 36 -5.54 12.11 17.16
CA VAL A 36 -6.11 12.93 18.24
C VAL A 36 -7.53 13.45 17.94
N GLY A 37 -8.05 13.20 16.73
CA GLY A 37 -9.39 13.56 16.30
C GLY A 37 -9.73 13.07 14.89
N CYS A 38 -11.02 13.15 14.54
CA CYS A 38 -11.57 12.64 13.27
C CYS A 38 -11.12 13.40 12.01
N ASN A 39 -10.37 14.50 12.12
CA ASN A 39 -9.88 15.26 10.97
C ASN A 39 -8.40 15.00 10.63
N GLN A 40 -7.75 14.07 11.34
CA GLN A 40 -6.34 13.76 11.12
C GLN A 40 -6.13 13.04 9.79
N PRO A 41 -5.02 13.29 9.06
CA PRO A 41 -4.73 12.65 7.77
C PRO A 41 -4.77 11.12 7.80
N THR A 42 -4.50 10.52 8.95
CA THR A 42 -4.51 9.07 9.17
C THR A 42 -5.88 8.50 9.57
N PHE A 43 -6.93 9.33 9.68
CA PHE A 43 -8.28 8.89 10.01
C PHE A 43 -9.17 8.76 8.77
N THR A 44 -9.49 7.52 8.39
CA THR A 44 -10.23 7.19 7.15
C THR A 44 -11.58 7.92 7.03
N GLY A 45 -12.27 8.16 8.14
CA GLY A 45 -13.61 8.76 8.12
C GLY A 45 -13.64 10.28 7.84
N GLY A 46 -12.51 10.98 7.92
CA GLY A 46 -12.47 12.44 7.78
C GLY A 46 -11.30 13.01 6.96
N ALA A 47 -10.30 12.18 6.65
CA ALA A 47 -9.24 12.54 5.71
C ALA A 47 -9.59 12.06 4.30
N PHE A 48 -9.84 13.01 3.38
CA PHE A 48 -10.14 12.72 1.97
C PHE A 48 -8.98 11.98 1.27
N ASP A 49 -7.73 12.28 1.61
CA ASP A 49 -6.56 11.63 1.04
C ASP A 49 -6.48 10.13 1.42
N LEU A 50 -6.81 9.80 2.67
CA LEU A 50 -6.81 8.41 3.12
C LEU A 50 -8.02 7.61 2.58
N GLN A 51 -9.10 8.28 2.18
CA GLN A 51 -10.22 7.61 1.52
C GLN A 51 -9.80 6.99 0.19
N GLU A 52 -8.86 7.60 -0.56
CA GLU A 52 -8.30 7.01 -1.79
C GLU A 52 -7.67 5.64 -1.52
N VAL A 53 -6.80 5.55 -0.51
CA VAL A 53 -6.15 4.29 -0.10
C VAL A 53 -7.18 3.29 0.42
N SER A 54 -8.14 3.75 1.23
CA SER A 54 -9.17 2.90 1.81
C SER A 54 -10.07 2.27 0.74
N MET A 55 -10.43 3.03 -0.29
CA MET A 55 -11.20 2.51 -1.42
C MET A 55 -10.40 1.54 -2.27
N GLU A 56 -9.09 1.75 -2.43
CA GLU A 56 -8.24 0.78 -3.13
C GLU A 56 -8.10 -0.54 -2.36
N MET A 57 -8.06 -0.50 -1.02
CA MET A 57 -8.12 -1.71 -0.20
C MET A 57 -9.46 -2.46 -0.38
N VAL A 58 -10.59 -1.73 -0.46
CA VAL A 58 -11.90 -2.35 -0.74
C VAL A 58 -11.90 -3.03 -2.11
N ARG A 59 -11.40 -2.37 -3.16
CA ARG A 59 -11.28 -2.95 -4.50
C ARG A 59 -10.39 -4.18 -4.52
N THR A 60 -9.26 -4.12 -3.82
CA THR A 60 -8.34 -5.27 -3.65
C THR A 60 -9.05 -6.44 -2.97
N ALA A 61 -9.79 -6.19 -1.89
CA ALA A 61 -10.55 -7.22 -1.19
C ALA A 61 -11.63 -7.84 -2.09
N LEU A 62 -12.36 -7.03 -2.86
CA LEU A 62 -13.33 -7.53 -3.84
C LEU A 62 -12.65 -8.40 -4.90
N GLY A 63 -11.50 -7.96 -5.43
CA GLY A 63 -10.69 -8.74 -6.36
C GLY A 63 -10.31 -10.12 -5.82
N VAL A 64 -10.02 -10.22 -4.52
CA VAL A 64 -9.68 -11.49 -3.87
C VAL A 64 -10.91 -12.35 -3.60
N LEU A 65 -12.00 -11.75 -3.12
CA LEU A 65 -13.18 -12.48 -2.61
C LEU A 65 -14.17 -12.88 -3.70
N VAL A 66 -14.31 -12.09 -4.76
CA VAL A 66 -15.28 -12.30 -5.84
C VAL A 66 -14.65 -12.11 -7.23
N PRO A 67 -13.57 -12.85 -7.55
CA PRO A 67 -12.75 -12.62 -8.76
C PRO A 67 -13.54 -12.72 -10.08
N ASP A 68 -14.61 -13.52 -10.12
CA ASP A 68 -15.47 -13.68 -11.31
C ASP A 68 -16.33 -12.43 -11.59
N LEU A 69 -16.59 -11.61 -10.56
CA LEU A 69 -17.41 -10.39 -10.65
C LEU A 69 -16.55 -9.12 -10.64
N TYR A 70 -15.40 -9.18 -9.98
CA TYR A 70 -14.45 -8.09 -9.88
C TYR A 70 -13.04 -8.66 -10.06
N PRO A 71 -12.42 -8.51 -11.24
CA PRO A 71 -11.09 -9.08 -11.48
C PRO A 71 -10.04 -8.53 -10.51
N ARG A 72 -9.06 -9.37 -10.14
CA ARG A 72 -7.91 -8.91 -9.37
C ARG A 72 -7.13 -7.86 -10.14
N GLY A 73 -6.75 -6.78 -9.45
CA GLY A 73 -5.69 -5.90 -9.92
C GLY A 73 -4.35 -6.64 -9.92
N GLY A 74 -3.44 -6.23 -10.79
CA GLY A 74 -2.05 -6.73 -10.77
C GLY A 74 -1.21 -6.04 -9.69
N GLY A 75 0.03 -6.51 -9.50
CA GLY A 75 1.00 -5.90 -8.61
C GLY A 75 0.85 -6.27 -7.14
N GLY A 76 1.97 -6.22 -6.41
CA GLY A 76 2.02 -6.43 -4.96
C GLY A 76 2.11 -5.14 -4.14
N LEU A 77 2.46 -4.02 -4.78
CA LEU A 77 2.66 -2.72 -4.15
C LEU A 77 1.96 -1.62 -4.97
N GLY A 78 1.03 -0.91 -4.33
CA GLY A 78 0.41 0.29 -4.88
C GLY A 78 0.87 1.53 -4.11
N VAL A 79 1.29 2.56 -4.84
CA VAL A 79 1.67 3.88 -4.31
C VAL A 79 0.77 4.93 -4.95
N VAL A 80 0.19 5.81 -4.13
CA VAL A 80 -0.59 6.95 -4.61
C VAL A 80 0.15 8.24 -4.35
N ASP A 81 0.43 8.98 -5.42
CA ASP A 81 0.94 10.34 -5.35
C ASP A 81 -0.23 11.32 -5.30
N LEU A 82 -0.28 12.11 -4.22
CA LEU A 82 -1.25 13.20 -4.02
C LEU A 82 -0.59 14.59 -4.12
N GLU A 83 0.75 14.61 -4.16
CA GLU A 83 1.59 15.78 -4.34
C GLU A 83 2.72 15.45 -5.32
N ILE A 84 3.02 16.39 -6.23
CA ILE A 84 4.17 16.30 -7.14
C ILE A 84 4.91 17.63 -7.10
N ASN A 85 6.20 17.60 -6.73
CA ASN A 85 7.06 18.79 -6.63
C ASN A 85 6.48 19.90 -5.73
N GLY A 86 5.98 19.58 -4.53
CA GLY A 86 5.45 20.58 -3.60
C GLY A 86 4.05 21.10 -3.93
N ARG A 87 3.35 20.50 -4.91
CA ARG A 87 2.03 20.95 -5.36
C ARG A 87 1.04 19.80 -5.38
N ARG A 88 -0.16 20.05 -4.87
CA ARG A 88 -1.28 19.13 -4.95
C ARG A 88 -1.44 18.61 -6.38
N ALA A 89 -1.55 17.29 -6.52
CA ALA A 89 -1.86 16.60 -7.75
C ALA A 89 -3.22 15.89 -7.64
N THR A 90 -3.82 15.55 -8.78
CA THR A 90 -4.86 14.52 -8.80
C THR A 90 -4.26 13.17 -8.41
N PRO A 91 -4.99 12.28 -7.71
CA PRO A 91 -4.45 10.99 -7.31
C PRO A 91 -3.85 10.24 -8.50
N ARG A 92 -2.56 9.89 -8.38
CA ARG A 92 -1.84 9.11 -9.38
C ARG A 92 -1.34 7.82 -8.76
N TRP A 93 -1.90 6.70 -9.18
CA TRP A 93 -1.49 5.38 -8.73
C TRP A 93 -0.35 4.83 -9.59
N THR A 94 0.69 4.36 -8.93
CA THR A 94 1.75 3.53 -9.51
C THR A 94 1.69 2.16 -8.86
N VAL A 95 1.63 1.11 -9.68
CA VAL A 95 1.53 -0.27 -9.22
C VAL A 95 2.76 -1.03 -9.68
N SER A 96 3.38 -1.78 -8.77
CA SER A 96 4.56 -2.61 -9.05
C SER A 96 4.45 -3.98 -8.36
N ASP A 97 5.19 -4.95 -8.88
CA ASP A 97 5.39 -6.22 -8.20
C ASP A 97 6.37 -6.07 -7.04
N ILE A 98 6.20 -6.89 -6.02
CA ILE A 98 7.18 -7.05 -4.95
C ILE A 98 8.06 -8.24 -5.32
N PRO A 99 9.39 -8.08 -5.49
CA PRO A 99 10.27 -9.22 -5.74
C PRO A 99 10.42 -10.10 -4.49
N SER A 100 10.72 -11.38 -4.70
CA SER A 100 11.12 -12.26 -3.61
C SER A 100 12.45 -11.78 -3.01
N HIS A 101 12.52 -11.63 -1.69
CA HIS A 101 13.73 -11.22 -1.02
C HIS A 101 14.53 -12.44 -0.47
N PRO A 102 15.85 -12.56 -0.72
CA PRO A 102 16.67 -13.68 -0.23
C PRO A 102 16.67 -13.87 1.29
N ARG A 103 16.37 -12.79 2.05
CA ARG A 103 16.31 -12.79 3.53
C ARG A 103 14.95 -13.18 4.14
N CYS A 104 13.79 -13.09 3.47
CA CYS A 104 12.49 -13.51 4.07
C CYS A 104 12.40 -15.03 4.23
N GLY A 105 13.10 -15.80 3.39
CA GLY A 105 12.89 -17.26 3.31
C GLY A 105 11.55 -17.67 2.70
N CYS A 106 10.75 -16.72 2.18
CA CYS A 106 9.45 -16.99 1.54
C CYS A 106 9.53 -17.83 0.26
N ALA A 107 10.68 -17.77 -0.41
CA ALA A 107 10.94 -18.40 -1.70
C ALA A 107 11.85 -19.65 -1.59
N ARG A 108 11.99 -20.22 -0.37
CA ARG A 108 12.72 -21.47 -0.13
C ARG A 108 11.77 -22.63 0.14
#